data_AF-A0A357R6Y2-F1
#
_entry.id   AF-A0A357R6Y2-F1
#
_cell.length_a   1.000
_cell.length_b   1.000
_cell.length_c   1.000
_cell.angle_alpha   90.00
_cell.angle_beta   90.00
_cell.angle_gamma   90.00
#
_symmetry.space_group_name_H-M   'P 1'
#
loop_
_entity.id
_entity.type
_entity.pdbx_description
1 polymer ?
#
loop_
_entity_poly.entity_id
_entity_poly.type
_entity_poly.pdbx_seq_one_letter_code
_entity_poly.pdbx_strand_id
1 'polypeptide(L)'
;MFATLRNAWHIKDIRRKLLFTLAMLLVYRLGSFVPVPGIDSSWIRENILGGQQGGGGLFGLFNVFTGGALSKFSVFAMGIMPYINASIIMQLLQVVIPKFEEWAKEGA
;
A
#
# COMPACT_ATOMS: atom_id res chain seq x y z
N MET A 1 -20.35 18.94 -5.57
CA MET A 1 -19.32 17.89 -5.70
C MET A 1 -19.31 17.23 -7.09
N PHE A 2 -20.45 16.77 -7.62
CA PHE A 2 -20.51 16.22 -8.99
C PHE A 2 -20.07 17.21 -10.09
N ALA A 3 -20.38 18.50 -9.96
CA ALA A 3 -19.88 19.53 -10.87
C ALA A 3 -18.34 19.66 -10.85
N THR A 4 -17.71 19.44 -9.70
CA THR A 4 -16.24 19.48 -9.54
C THR A 4 -15.57 18.32 -10.27
N LEU A 5 -16.15 17.12 -10.18
CA LEU A 5 -15.72 15.94 -10.95
C LEU A 5 -15.91 16.15 -12.46
N ARG A 6 -17.04 16.74 -12.87
CA ARG A 6 -17.29 17.09 -14.28
C ARG A 6 -16.29 18.14 -14.80
N ASN A 7 -15.99 19.15 -14.02
CA ASN A 7 -15.02 20.19 -14.38
C ASN A 7 -13.58 19.65 -14.41
N ALA A 8 -13.22 18.75 -13.50
CA ALA A 8 -11.94 18.03 -13.52
C ALA A 8 -11.73 17.24 -14.82
N TRP A 9 -12.81 16.73 -15.41
CA TRP A 9 -12.77 16.04 -16.71
C TRP A 9 -12.61 16.99 -17.91
N HIS A 10 -13.13 18.21 -17.81
CA HIS A 10 -13.03 19.22 -18.85
C HIS A 10 -11.63 19.85 -18.96
N ILE A 11 -10.92 20.00 -17.84
CA ILE A 11 -9.58 20.59 -17.81
C ILE A 11 -8.56 19.55 -18.29
N LYS A 12 -7.87 19.83 -19.41
CA LYS A 12 -6.91 18.90 -20.04
C LYS A 12 -5.80 18.43 -19.08
N ASP A 13 -5.27 19.33 -18.24
CA ASP A 13 -4.21 18.98 -17.28
C ASP A 13 -4.69 18.06 -16.17
N ILE A 14 -5.85 18.34 -15.58
CA ILE A 14 -6.41 17.51 -14.51
C ILE A 14 -6.77 16.13 -15.06
N ARG A 15 -7.37 16.06 -16.25
CA ARG A 15 -7.66 14.81 -16.94
C ARG A 15 -6.38 13.98 -17.19
N ARG A 16 -5.28 14.60 -17.61
CA ARG A 16 -4.00 13.90 -17.83
C ARG A 16 -3.45 13.32 -16.52
N LYS A 17 -3.49 14.08 -15.43
CA LYS A 17 -3.07 13.60 -14.09
C LYS A 17 -3.96 12.45 -13.60
N LEU A 18 -5.28 12.56 -13.77
CA LEU A 18 -6.25 11.53 -13.39
C LEU A 18 -5.99 10.22 -14.14
N LEU A 19 -5.79 10.29 -15.46
CA LEU A 19 -5.48 9.12 -16.29
C LEU A 19 -4.14 8.49 -15.90
N PHE A 20 -3.13 9.30 -15.58
CA PHE A 20 -1.85 8.80 -15.08
C PHE A 20 -2.01 8.04 -13.75
N THR A 21 -2.71 8.62 -12.78
CA THR A 21 -2.98 7.95 -11.50
C THR A 21 -3.74 6.64 -11.70
N LEU A 22 -4.78 6.63 -12.54
CA LEU A 22 -5.51 5.41 -12.88
C LEU A 22 -4.63 4.35 -13.55
N ALA A 23 -3.76 4.77 -14.47
CA ALA A 23 -2.79 3.86 -15.10
C ALA A 23 -1.82 3.25 -14.08
N MET A 24 -1.31 4.05 -13.14
CA MET A 24 -0.45 3.55 -12.06
C MET A 24 -1.19 2.56 -11.14
N LEU A 25 -2.46 2.81 -10.82
CA LEU A 25 -3.27 1.86 -10.05
C LEU A 25 -3.49 0.54 -10.79
N LEU A 26 -3.67 0.58 -12.13
CA LEU A 26 -3.74 -0.61 -12.96
C LEU A 26 -2.43 -1.39 -12.94
N VAL A 27 -1.27 -0.73 -13.06
CA VAL A 27 0.04 -1.37 -12.96
C VAL A 27 0.23 -2.05 -11.60
N TYR A 28 -0.10 -1.35 -10.50
CA TYR A 28 -0.08 -1.93 -9.17
C TYR A 28 -0.98 -3.16 -9.07
N ARG A 29 -2.18 -3.07 -9.65
CA ARG A 29 -3.14 -4.17 -9.66
C ARG A 29 -2.61 -5.37 -10.44
N LEU A 30 -1.98 -5.16 -11.60
CA LEU A 30 -1.35 -6.25 -12.37
C LEU A 30 -0.23 -6.93 -11.56
N GLY A 31 0.61 -6.15 -10.88
CA GLY A 31 1.67 -6.71 -10.04
C GLY A 31 1.15 -7.49 -8.83
N SER A 32 -0.02 -7.13 -8.27
CA SER A 32 -0.63 -7.91 -7.18
C SER A 32 -1.24 -9.25 -7.63
N PHE A 33 -1.33 -9.48 -8.94
CA PHE A 33 -1.68 -10.80 -9.51
C PHE A 33 -0.46 -11.66 -9.83
N VAL A 34 0.77 -11.14 -9.72
CA VAL A 34 2.00 -11.92 -9.94
C VAL A 34 2.40 -12.61 -8.63
N PRO A 35 2.16 -13.93 -8.47
CA PRO A 35 2.56 -14.66 -7.28
C PRO A 35 4.08 -14.82 -7.22
N VAL A 36 4.64 -14.85 -6.01
CA VAL A 36 6.05 -15.19 -5.81
C VAL A 36 6.25 -16.69 -6.07
N PRO A 37 7.25 -17.10 -6.87
CA PRO A 37 7.50 -18.50 -7.14
C PRO A 37 7.95 -19.23 -5.86
N GLY A 38 7.46 -20.46 -5.68
CA GLY A 38 7.85 -21.32 -4.56
C GLY A 38 6.97 -21.23 -3.31
N ILE A 39 5.83 -20.54 -3.38
CA ILE A 39 4.90 -20.40 -2.24
C ILE A 39 3.50 -20.88 -2.63
N ASP A 40 2.92 -21.74 -1.78
CA ASP A 40 1.56 -22.22 -1.95
C ASP A 40 0.56 -21.18 -1.41
N SER A 41 -0.01 -20.39 -2.32
CA SER A 41 -1.05 -19.41 -2.01
C SER A 41 -2.33 -20.01 -1.40
N SER A 42 -2.61 -21.29 -1.65
CA SER A 42 -3.78 -21.99 -1.10
C SER A 42 -3.58 -22.30 0.39
N TRP A 43 -2.38 -22.74 0.77
CA TRP A 43 -2.00 -22.97 2.16
C TRP A 43 -2.06 -21.68 2.99
N ILE A 44 -1.60 -20.55 2.44
CA ILE A 44 -1.66 -19.24 3.11
C ILE A 44 -3.10 -18.79 3.33
N ARG A 45 -3.96 -18.95 2.31
CA ARG A 45 -5.36 -18.56 2.43
C ARG A 45 -6.10 -19.39 3.48
N GLU A 46 -5.81 -20.67 3.58
CA GLU A 46 -6.46 -21.58 4.54
C GLU A 46 -5.93 -21.40 5.97
N ASN A 47 -4.60 -21.31 6.15
CA ASN A 47 -3.98 -21.31 7.48
C ASN A 47 -3.78 -19.90 8.06
N ILE A 48 -3.50 -18.89 7.23
CA ILE A 48 -3.21 -17.52 7.69
C ILE A 48 -4.47 -16.64 7.70
N LEU A 49 -5.38 -16.84 6.73
CA LEU A 49 -6.61 -16.04 6.60
C LEU A 49 -7.88 -16.77 7.07
N GLY A 50 -7.92 -18.11 6.98
CA GLY A 50 -9.07 -18.93 7.34
C GLY A 50 -9.00 -19.63 8.70
N GLY A 51 -7.87 -19.56 9.40
CA GLY A 51 -7.62 -20.32 10.62
C GLY A 51 -8.52 -19.94 11.81
N GLN A 52 -9.22 -20.93 12.37
CA GLN A 52 -10.03 -20.86 13.61
C GLN A 52 -9.21 -20.49 14.87
N GLN A 53 -7.88 -20.39 14.78
CA GLN A 53 -7.00 -20.07 15.91
C GLN A 53 -6.69 -18.57 15.97
N GLY A 54 -7.65 -17.75 16.40
CA GLY A 54 -7.44 -16.41 16.99
C GLY A 54 -6.72 -15.30 16.20
N GLY A 55 -6.06 -15.58 15.08
CA GLY A 55 -5.21 -14.66 14.32
C GLY A 55 -5.80 -14.15 13.00
N GLY A 56 -6.89 -14.77 12.51
CA GLY A 56 -7.51 -14.42 11.23
C GLY A 56 -8.02 -12.97 11.12
N GLY A 57 -8.31 -12.31 12.26
CA GLY A 57 -8.76 -10.91 12.28
C GLY A 57 -7.67 -9.90 11.88
N LEU A 58 -6.47 -10.02 12.46
CA LEU A 58 -5.34 -9.12 12.17
C LEU A 58 -4.75 -9.37 10.78
N PHE A 59 -4.54 -10.63 10.42
CA PHE A 59 -4.05 -10.97 9.07
C PHE A 59 -5.12 -10.68 7.99
N GLY A 60 -6.40 -10.83 8.32
CA GLY A 60 -7.50 -10.37 7.47
C GLY A 60 -7.48 -8.86 7.25
N LEU A 61 -7.26 -8.08 8.31
CA LEU A 61 -7.09 -6.63 8.21
C LEU A 61 -5.89 -6.24 7.33
N PHE A 62 -4.75 -6.92 7.50
CA PHE A 62 -3.58 -6.73 6.64
C PHE A 62 -3.86 -7.10 5.18
N ASN A 63 -4.65 -8.13 4.92
CA ASN A 63 -5.06 -8.49 3.56
C ASN A 63 -5.94 -7.40 2.92
N VAL A 64 -6.81 -6.74 3.69
CA VAL A 64 -7.61 -5.60 3.22
C VAL A 64 -6.71 -4.41 2.88
N PHE A 65 -5.77 -4.07 3.76
CA PHE A 65 -4.83 -2.98 3.53
C PHE A 65 -3.88 -3.21 2.34
N THR A 66 -3.59 -4.47 2.02
CA THR A 66 -2.77 -4.84 0.86
C THR A 66 -3.61 -5.15 -0.39
N GLY A 67 -4.93 -4.91 -0.37
CA GLY A 67 -5.81 -5.08 -1.52
C GLY A 67 -5.97 -6.53 -2.01
N GLY A 68 -5.74 -7.50 -1.13
CA GLY A 68 -5.76 -8.94 -1.44
C GLY A 68 -4.40 -9.52 -1.85
N ALA A 69 -3.34 -8.69 -1.89
CA ALA A 69 -2.00 -9.12 -2.32
C ALA A 69 -1.36 -10.15 -1.37
N LEU A 70 -1.70 -10.09 -0.07
CA LEU A 70 -1.24 -11.04 0.94
C LEU A 70 -1.86 -12.43 0.73
N SER A 71 -3.17 -12.50 0.44
CA SER A 71 -3.87 -13.78 0.21
C SER A 71 -3.35 -14.59 -0.98
N LYS A 72 -2.73 -13.92 -1.95
CA LYS A 72 -2.13 -14.53 -3.14
C LYS A 72 -0.62 -14.62 -3.07
N PHE A 73 -0.05 -14.14 -1.97
CA PHE A 73 1.39 -13.94 -1.78
C PHE A 73 2.08 -13.40 -3.03
N SER A 74 1.57 -12.26 -3.52
CA SER A 74 2.13 -11.60 -4.70
C SER A 74 3.45 -10.90 -4.39
N VAL A 75 4.16 -10.45 -5.43
CA VAL A 75 5.38 -9.62 -5.25
C VAL A 75 5.12 -8.40 -4.36
N PHE A 76 3.87 -7.91 -4.32
CA PHE A 76 3.42 -6.84 -3.44
C PHE A 76 2.65 -7.33 -2.20
N ALA A 77 2.95 -8.51 -1.67
CA ALA A 77 2.24 -9.11 -0.55
C ALA A 77 2.13 -8.19 0.68
N MET A 78 3.16 -7.38 0.96
CA MET A 78 3.16 -6.37 2.04
C MET A 78 2.73 -4.97 1.59
N GLY A 79 2.47 -4.76 0.29
CA GLY A 79 2.03 -3.49 -0.27
C GLY A 79 2.93 -2.31 0.12
N ILE A 80 2.29 -1.19 0.50
CA ILE A 80 2.97 0.03 0.94
C ILE A 80 3.36 0.01 2.45
N MET A 81 2.96 -1.03 3.19
CA MET A 81 3.14 -1.07 4.65
C MET A 81 4.60 -0.96 5.11
N PRO A 82 5.60 -1.59 4.46
CA PRO A 82 7.00 -1.42 4.85
C PRO A 82 7.45 0.05 4.78
N TYR A 83 6.96 0.78 3.77
CA TYR A 83 7.26 2.21 3.61
C TYR A 83 6.56 3.05 4.68
N ILE A 84 5.28 2.78 4.98
CA ILE A 84 4.56 3.47 6.06
C ILE A 84 5.30 3.29 7.38
N ASN A 85 5.69 2.05 7.70
CA ASN A 85 6.44 1.75 8.93
C ASN A 85 7.79 2.48 8.95
N ALA A 86 8.55 2.46 7.85
CA ALA A 86 9.81 3.19 7.76
C ALA A 86 9.61 4.70 7.96
N SER A 87 8.58 5.29 7.37
CA SER A 87 8.25 6.72 7.55
C SER A 87 7.92 7.06 9.00
N ILE A 88 7.16 6.21 9.69
CA ILE A 88 6.84 6.40 11.12
C ILE A 88 8.12 6.29 11.96
N ILE A 89 8.97 5.30 11.68
CA ILE A 89 10.25 5.15 12.37
C ILE A 89 11.13 6.40 12.16
N MET A 90 11.23 6.90 10.93
CA MET A 90 11.99 8.12 10.65
C MET A 90 11.42 9.34 11.39
N GLN A 91 10.10 9.50 11.45
CA GLN A 91 9.44 10.56 12.22
C GLN A 91 9.75 10.46 13.72
N LEU A 92 9.73 9.26 14.29
CA LEU A 92 10.09 9.05 15.70
C LEU A 92 11.58 9.30 15.95
N LEU A 93 12.45 8.91 15.02
CA LEU A 93 13.89 9.13 15.11
C LEU A 93 14.27 10.60 15.06
N GLN A 94 13.50 11.45 14.37
CA GLN A 94 13.69 12.91 14.39
C GLN A 94 13.51 13.50 15.79
N VAL A 95 12.66 12.91 16.64
CA VAL A 95 12.44 13.38 18.02
C VAL A 95 13.54 12.91 18.97
N VAL A 96 14.13 11.75 18.70
CA VAL A 96 15.09 11.10 19.59
C VAL A 96 16.54 11.48 19.25
N ILE A 97 16.85 11.69 17.96
CA ILE A 97 18.21 11.92 17.49
C ILE A 97 18.31 13.36 16.92
N PRO A 98 19.09 14.25 17.54
CA PRO A 98 19.14 15.66 17.17
C PRO A 98 19.64 15.89 15.74
N LYS A 99 20.50 15.01 15.24
CA LYS A 99 20.99 15.07 13.85
C LYS A 99 19.87 14.87 12.82
N PHE A 100 18.89 14.01 13.10
CA PHE A 100 17.73 13.83 12.22
C PHE A 100 16.74 15.00 12.35
N GLU A 101 16.65 15.63 13.52
CA GLU A 101 15.89 16.87 13.72
C GLU A 101 16.48 18.03 12.91
N GLU A 102 17.81 18.19 12.92
CA GLU A 102 18.53 19.19 12.12
C GLU A 102 18.23 19.01 10.63
N TRP A 103 18.36 17.79 10.11
CA TRP A 103 18.06 17.49 8.71
C TRP A 103 16.60 17.76 8.34
N ALA A 104 15.66 17.56 9.26
CA ALA A 104 14.27 17.90 9.05
C ALA A 104 14.04 19.42 9.00
N LYS A 105 14.83 20.21 9.73
CA LYS A 105 14.75 21.68 9.79
C LYS A 105 15.49 22.39 8.66
N GLU A 106 16.54 21.79 8.08
CA GLU A 106 17.30 22.37 6.98
C GLU A 106 16.50 22.50 5.67
N GLY A 107 15.39 21.77 5.53
CA GLY A 107 14.56 21.74 4.32
C GLY A 107 13.21 22.47 4.42
N ALA A 108 12.90 23.10 5.55
CA ALA A 108 11.68 23.91 5.74
C ALA A 108 12.00 25.41 5.58
#